data_AF-A0A484HKL3-F1
#
_entry.id   AF-A0A484HKL3-F1
#
_cell.length_a   1.000
_cell.length_b   1.000
_cell.length_c   1.000
_cell.angle_alpha   90.00
_cell.angle_beta   90.00
_cell.angle_gamma   90.00
#
_symmetry.space_group_name_H-M   'P 1'
#
loop_
_entity.id
_entity.type
_entity.pdbx_description
1 polymer ?
#
loop_
_entity_poly.entity_id
_entity_poly.type
_entity_poly.pdbx_seq_one_letter_code
_entity_poly.pdbx_strand_id
1 'polypeptide(L)'
;MAFISSGYNPDKPMENRITDIGPRKYDEFYPEVIKNNKGKWKYHDILEPGVLVHVSETGDKVFTVRVGGARLMSVSHIRELCEIADKHCDGYLRFTTRNNIEFMVDSQDKVKPLKDDLAGRKFDGGSFKFPIGGTGAGVTNIVHTQGWIHCHTPATDASGPVKATMDVLFDDFQDMRLPAQLRVSLACCLNMCGAVHCSDIAILGYHRKPPILDHEYLDKMCEIPLAIAACPTAAIKPSKVELPSGDTVKSVAVKNERCMFCGNCYTMCPSMPLSDDVGDGIVLMVGGKVSNRISMPKFSKVVVAFIPNEPPRWPKTTDAIKKIVEVYSQNANKYERVGEWAERIGWERFFDLCELDFTHHLIDDFRDPAYYTWRQSTQFKF
;
A
#
# COMPACT_ATOMS: atom_id res chain seq x y z
N MET A 1 25.59 -26.65 4.82
CA MET A 1 25.82 -25.70 5.94
C MET A 1 25.72 -26.48 7.24
N ALA A 2 26.63 -26.26 8.19
CA ALA A 2 26.55 -26.88 9.51
C ALA A 2 25.49 -26.17 10.37
N PHE A 3 24.87 -26.90 11.30
CA PHE A 3 24.05 -26.28 12.33
C PHE A 3 24.94 -25.53 13.31
N ILE A 4 24.69 -24.23 13.50
CA ILE A 4 25.39 -23.40 14.47
C ILE A 4 24.37 -22.92 15.49
N SER A 5 24.48 -23.40 16.73
CA SER A 5 23.56 -23.03 17.81
C SER A 5 23.73 -21.56 18.21
N SER A 6 22.63 -20.90 18.57
CA SER A 6 22.63 -19.57 19.19
C SER A 6 22.94 -19.60 20.69
N GLY A 7 23.04 -20.80 21.29
CA GLY A 7 23.01 -21.02 22.74
C GLY A 7 21.63 -21.42 23.27
N TYR A 8 20.59 -21.41 22.42
CA TYR A 8 19.28 -21.99 22.76
C TYR A 8 19.37 -23.49 23.01
N ASN A 9 18.71 -23.96 24.07
CA ASN A 9 18.63 -25.36 24.43
C ASN A 9 17.20 -25.91 24.18
N PRO A 10 16.99 -26.81 23.20
CA PRO A 10 15.68 -27.41 22.95
C PRO A 10 15.21 -28.34 24.08
N ASP A 11 16.12 -28.92 24.86
CA ASP A 11 15.77 -29.76 26.02
C ASP A 11 15.31 -28.92 27.22
N LYS A 12 15.66 -27.63 27.22
CA LYS A 12 15.33 -26.67 28.29
C LYS A 12 14.82 -25.36 27.69
N PRO A 13 13.66 -25.37 27.02
CA PRO A 13 13.23 -24.25 26.19
C PRO A 13 12.89 -22.97 26.97
N MET A 14 12.76 -23.05 28.29
CA MET A 14 12.48 -21.91 29.17
C MET A 14 13.74 -21.34 29.83
N GLU A 15 14.86 -22.07 29.81
CA GLU A 15 16.13 -21.60 30.39
C GLU A 15 16.68 -20.44 29.53
N ASN A 16 17.08 -19.35 30.19
CA ASN A 16 17.59 -18.13 29.55
C ASN A 16 16.64 -17.46 28.52
N ARG A 17 15.34 -17.77 28.57
CA ARG A 17 14.35 -17.12 27.70
C ARG A 17 14.05 -15.70 28.19
N ILE A 18 14.35 -14.70 27.36
CA ILE A 18 13.97 -13.29 27.58
C ILE A 18 12.65 -13.02 26.85
N THR A 19 11.64 -12.51 27.55
CA THR A 19 10.32 -12.13 26.99
C THR A 19 9.90 -10.74 27.45
N ASP A 20 8.89 -10.17 26.79
CA ASP A 20 8.19 -8.95 27.21
C ASP A 20 9.04 -7.66 27.32
N ILE A 21 10.15 -7.59 26.56
CA ILE A 21 11.06 -6.42 26.57
C ILE A 21 10.64 -5.27 25.63
N GLY A 22 9.72 -5.51 24.69
CA GLY A 22 9.29 -4.50 23.71
C GLY A 22 10.39 -4.03 22.74
N PRO A 23 10.17 -2.92 22.01
CA PRO A 23 11.17 -2.33 21.14
C PRO A 23 12.23 -1.55 21.93
N ARG A 24 13.41 -1.35 21.33
CA ARG A 24 14.38 -0.35 21.81
C ARG A 24 13.76 1.04 21.78
N LYS A 25 14.15 1.89 22.72
CA LYS A 25 13.58 3.24 22.81
C LYS A 25 14.17 4.09 21.69
N TYR A 26 13.31 4.84 21.00
CA TYR A 26 13.71 5.58 19.78
C TYR A 26 14.80 6.62 20.01
N ASP A 27 14.94 7.15 21.23
CA ASP A 27 15.88 8.23 21.56
C ASP A 27 17.32 7.75 21.74
N GLU A 28 17.53 6.43 21.79
CA GLU A 28 18.84 5.80 21.65
C GLU A 28 19.45 6.01 20.25
N PHE A 29 18.63 6.35 19.25
CA PHE A 29 19.01 6.43 17.84
C PHE A 29 18.81 7.83 17.23
N TYR A 30 18.71 8.87 18.06
CA TYR A 30 18.62 10.23 17.54
C TYR A 30 19.99 10.78 17.12
N PRO A 31 20.09 11.42 15.94
CA PRO A 31 21.18 12.37 15.69
C PRO A 31 21.19 13.45 16.78
N GLU A 32 22.37 13.95 17.14
CA GLU A 32 22.52 14.89 18.25
C GLU A 32 21.69 16.18 18.06
N VAL A 33 21.63 16.70 16.83
CA VAL A 33 20.78 17.86 16.48
C VAL A 33 19.29 17.60 16.72
N ILE A 34 18.81 16.37 16.49
CA ILE A 34 17.42 15.97 16.76
C ILE A 34 17.18 15.86 18.25
N LYS A 35 18.10 15.22 18.98
CA LYS A 35 18.02 15.02 20.42
C LYS A 35 17.94 16.37 21.16
N ASN A 36 18.78 17.32 20.79
CA ASN A 36 18.88 18.63 21.45
C ASN A 36 17.70 19.56 21.15
N ASN A 37 17.04 19.37 19.99
CA ASN A 37 15.96 20.23 19.52
C ASN A 37 14.58 19.55 19.53
N LYS A 38 14.46 18.36 20.11
CA LYS A 38 13.17 17.64 20.19
C LYS A 38 12.13 18.48 20.93
N GLY A 39 11.05 18.82 20.22
CA GLY A 39 9.95 19.63 20.74
C GLY A 39 10.18 21.15 20.66
N LYS A 40 11.29 21.60 20.06
CA LYS A 40 11.67 23.02 19.92
C LYS A 40 11.87 23.41 18.45
N TRP A 41 11.08 22.83 17.54
CA TRP A 41 11.14 23.12 16.11
C TRP A 41 10.26 24.32 15.78
N LYS A 42 10.82 25.33 15.13
CA LYS A 42 10.13 26.58 14.79
C LYS A 42 9.39 26.48 13.47
N TYR A 43 10.06 26.02 12.42
CA TYR A 43 9.47 25.84 11.09
C TYR A 43 10.25 24.81 10.28
N HIS A 44 9.70 24.45 9.13
CA HIS A 44 10.39 23.68 8.10
C HIS A 44 10.21 24.36 6.74
N ASP A 45 11.10 24.02 5.81
CA ASP A 45 10.98 24.40 4.40
C ASP A 45 11.42 23.25 3.50
N ILE A 46 10.99 23.27 2.24
CA ILE A 46 11.41 22.33 1.20
C ILE A 46 12.33 23.07 0.25
N LEU A 47 13.62 22.76 0.30
CA LEU A 47 14.64 23.48 -0.48
C LEU A 47 14.59 23.09 -1.96
N GLU A 48 14.30 21.83 -2.24
CA GLU A 48 14.18 21.22 -3.56
C GLU A 48 13.50 19.84 -3.40
N PRO A 49 13.04 19.17 -4.48
CA PRO A 49 12.48 17.83 -4.38
C PRO A 49 13.41 16.86 -3.65
N GLY A 50 12.90 16.26 -2.56
CA GLY A 50 13.62 15.33 -1.71
C GLY A 50 14.48 15.98 -0.61
N VAL A 51 14.58 17.32 -0.52
CA VAL A 51 15.42 17.99 0.48
C VAL A 51 14.60 18.94 1.36
N LEU A 52 14.62 18.67 2.66
CA LEU A 52 13.94 19.45 3.69
C LEU A 52 14.97 20.15 4.57
N VAL A 53 14.57 21.28 5.16
CA VAL A 53 15.26 21.87 6.31
C VAL A 53 14.26 22.07 7.45
N HIS A 54 14.65 21.72 8.67
CA HIS A 54 13.93 22.13 9.87
C HIS A 54 14.83 23.08 10.66
N VAL A 55 14.24 24.17 11.16
CA VAL A 55 14.94 25.18 11.94
C VAL A 55 14.35 25.22 13.34
N SER A 56 15.20 25.09 14.35
CA SER A 56 14.79 25.12 15.75
C SER A 56 14.59 26.54 16.27
N GLU A 57 14.06 26.65 17.47
CA GLU A 57 13.96 27.90 18.22
C GLU A 57 15.33 28.50 18.59
N THR A 58 16.37 27.66 18.70
CA THR A 58 17.76 28.08 18.99
C THR A 58 18.51 28.53 17.73
N GLY A 59 17.94 28.29 16.54
CA GLY A 59 18.57 28.57 15.26
C GLY A 59 19.32 27.38 14.65
N ASP A 60 19.43 26.26 15.38
CA ASP A 60 19.97 25.00 14.84
C ASP A 60 19.15 24.54 13.64
N LYS A 61 19.83 23.91 12.69
CA LYS A 61 19.20 23.38 11.48
C LYS A 61 19.49 21.90 11.33
N VAL A 62 18.51 21.18 10.80
CA VAL A 62 18.74 19.83 10.29
C VAL A 62 18.20 19.75 8.87
N PHE A 63 19.05 19.29 7.97
CA PHE A 63 18.73 19.07 6.56
C PHE A 63 18.45 17.59 6.38
N THR A 64 17.34 17.26 5.73
CA THR A 64 16.92 15.88 5.48
C THR A 64 16.88 15.62 4.00
N VAL A 65 17.64 14.63 3.53
CA VAL A 65 17.57 14.12 2.15
C VAL A 65 16.75 12.83 2.16
N ARG A 66 15.57 12.88 1.54
CA ARG A 66 14.64 11.76 1.40
C ARG A 66 14.89 11.04 0.08
N VAL A 67 15.01 9.72 0.15
CA VAL A 67 15.16 8.83 -1.00
C VAL A 67 14.11 7.73 -1.05
N GLY A 68 13.78 7.30 -2.27
CA GLY A 68 12.92 6.15 -2.51
C GLY A 68 13.55 4.86 -1.99
N GLY A 69 12.72 3.94 -1.53
CA GLY A 69 13.12 2.59 -1.14
C GLY A 69 12.11 1.57 -1.64
N ALA A 70 12.57 0.39 -2.04
CA ALA A 70 11.70 -0.67 -2.59
C ALA A 70 10.83 -1.37 -1.51
N ARG A 71 10.95 -0.98 -0.23
CA ARG A 71 10.40 -1.64 0.97
C ARG A 71 10.91 -3.06 1.19
N LEU A 72 10.70 -3.96 0.22
CA LEU A 72 11.40 -5.24 0.18
C LEU A 72 12.86 -4.99 -0.21
N MET A 73 13.78 -5.36 0.68
CA MET A 73 15.21 -5.11 0.49
C MET A 73 16.08 -6.22 1.07
N SER A 74 17.24 -6.43 0.47
CA SER A 74 18.24 -7.37 0.98
C SER A 74 19.01 -6.76 2.15
N VAL A 75 19.61 -7.62 2.97
CA VAL A 75 20.55 -7.19 4.02
C VAL A 75 21.75 -6.44 3.44
N SER A 76 22.17 -6.75 2.21
CA SER A 76 23.26 -6.02 1.53
C SER A 76 22.86 -4.57 1.23
N HIS A 77 21.61 -4.35 0.80
CA HIS A 77 21.11 -3.00 0.58
C HIS A 77 20.96 -2.20 1.88
N ILE A 78 20.54 -2.86 2.98
CA ILE A 78 20.53 -2.24 4.32
C ILE A 78 21.95 -1.86 4.76
N ARG A 79 22.94 -2.73 4.55
CA ARG A 79 24.34 -2.42 4.87
C ARG A 79 24.88 -1.25 4.05
N GLU A 80 24.47 -1.12 2.78
CA GLU A 80 24.81 0.04 1.95
C GLU A 80 24.14 1.33 2.46
N LEU A 81 22.91 1.26 2.99
CA LEU A 81 22.30 2.40 3.69
C LEU A 81 23.12 2.80 4.93
N CYS A 82 23.58 1.83 5.72
CA CYS A 82 24.45 2.08 6.88
C CYS A 82 25.79 2.70 6.45
N GLU A 83 26.43 2.21 5.39
CA GLU A 83 27.66 2.79 4.85
C GLU A 83 27.49 4.29 4.52
N ILE A 84 26.37 4.65 3.87
CA ILE A 84 26.07 6.06 3.54
C ILE A 84 25.82 6.87 4.81
N ALA A 85 25.09 6.32 5.78
CA ALA A 85 24.84 7.00 7.05
C ALA A 85 26.12 7.20 7.87
N ASP A 86 26.99 6.20 7.94
CA ASP A 86 28.30 6.29 8.61
C ASP A 86 29.18 7.36 7.95
N LYS A 87 29.14 7.44 6.61
CA LYS A 87 29.96 8.38 5.84
C LYS A 87 29.49 9.83 5.93
N HIS A 88 28.17 10.07 5.96
CA HIS A 88 27.61 11.41 5.79
C HIS A 88 26.76 11.91 6.97
N CYS A 89 26.27 11.01 7.83
CA CYS A 89 25.21 11.29 8.81
C CYS A 89 25.53 10.76 10.21
N ASP A 90 26.82 10.58 10.53
CA ASP A 90 27.32 10.10 11.82
C ASP A 90 26.71 8.75 12.26
N GLY A 91 26.37 7.89 11.29
CA GLY A 91 25.77 6.57 11.52
C GLY A 91 24.25 6.59 11.73
N TYR A 92 23.59 7.75 11.58
CA TYR A 92 22.15 7.89 11.77
C TYR A 92 21.39 7.96 10.45
N LEU A 93 20.27 7.24 10.39
CA LEU A 93 19.25 7.36 9.35
C LEU A 93 17.88 7.04 9.94
N ARG A 94 16.80 7.32 9.19
CA ARG A 94 15.45 6.87 9.56
C ARG A 94 14.65 6.41 8.36
N PHE A 95 13.58 5.67 8.63
CA PHE A 95 12.57 5.32 7.64
C PHE A 95 11.29 6.13 7.87
N THR A 96 10.63 6.50 6.77
CA THR A 96 9.34 7.20 6.80
C THR A 96 8.18 6.21 6.94
N THR A 97 6.99 6.71 7.29
CA THR A 97 5.75 5.92 7.32
C THR A 97 5.30 5.39 5.94
N ARG A 98 6.02 5.76 4.86
CA ARG A 98 5.80 5.22 3.51
C ARG A 98 7.04 4.51 2.97
N ASN A 99 7.91 4.04 3.85
CA ASN A 99 9.07 3.19 3.53
C ASN A 99 10.14 3.86 2.65
N ASN A 100 10.10 5.19 2.48
CA ASN A 100 11.26 5.96 2.06
C ASN A 100 12.32 6.01 3.16
N ILE A 101 13.57 6.24 2.78
CA ILE A 101 14.69 6.44 3.69
C ILE A 101 15.00 7.93 3.78
N GLU A 102 15.41 8.40 4.95
CA GLU A 102 15.84 9.76 5.20
C GLU A 102 17.21 9.78 5.89
N PHE A 103 18.12 10.54 5.27
CA PHE A 103 19.44 10.85 5.77
C PHE A 103 19.43 12.29 6.29
N MET A 104 20.05 12.54 7.44
CA MET A 104 20.00 13.82 8.12
C MET A 104 21.40 14.36 8.37
N VAL A 105 21.63 15.62 8.00
CA VAL A 105 22.88 16.34 8.24
C VAL A 105 22.58 17.67 8.93
N ASP A 106 23.52 18.16 9.74
CA ASP A 106 23.37 19.35 10.58
C ASP A 106 23.78 20.67 9.87
N SER A 107 24.39 20.59 8.70
CA SER A 107 24.86 21.77 7.95
C SER A 107 24.53 21.69 6.45
N GLN A 108 24.36 22.86 5.82
CA GLN A 108 23.93 22.95 4.42
C GLN A 108 25.01 22.47 3.44
N ASP A 109 26.28 22.69 3.77
CA ASP A 109 27.43 22.29 2.96
C ASP A 109 27.59 20.75 2.87
N LYS A 110 27.06 20.00 3.84
CA LYS A 110 27.00 18.51 3.81
C LYS A 110 25.91 17.95 2.89
N VAL A 111 24.91 18.75 2.50
CA VAL A 111 23.78 18.27 1.69
C VAL A 111 24.24 17.86 0.29
N LYS A 112 25.06 18.68 -0.37
CA LYS A 112 25.50 18.39 -1.75
C LYS A 112 26.35 17.11 -1.84
N PRO A 113 27.39 16.90 -1.01
CA PRO A 113 28.15 15.65 -0.98
C PRO A 113 27.28 14.40 -0.79
N LEU A 114 26.30 14.47 0.11
CA LEU A 114 25.35 13.38 0.34
C LEU A 114 24.48 13.11 -0.90
N LYS A 115 23.90 14.16 -1.50
CA LYS A 115 23.07 14.01 -2.71
C LYS A 115 23.84 13.40 -3.88
N ASP A 116 25.08 13.85 -4.11
CA ASP A 116 25.90 13.36 -5.22
C ASP A 116 26.22 11.86 -5.04
N ASP A 117 26.52 11.42 -3.81
CA ASP A 117 26.75 9.99 -3.50
C ASP A 117 25.47 9.16 -3.73
N LEU A 118 24.33 9.64 -3.23
CA LEU A 118 23.03 8.97 -3.42
C LEU A 118 22.64 8.86 -4.91
N ALA A 119 22.81 9.92 -5.68
CA ALA A 119 22.46 9.98 -7.10
C ALA A 119 23.37 9.10 -7.97
N GLY A 120 24.63 8.90 -7.56
CA GLY A 120 25.60 8.04 -8.26
C GLY A 120 25.34 6.54 -8.12
N ARG A 121 24.47 6.13 -7.20
CA ARG A 121 24.25 4.71 -6.85
C ARG A 121 23.11 4.08 -7.64
N LYS A 122 23.45 3.09 -8.48
CA LYS A 122 22.51 2.31 -9.30
C LYS A 122 22.72 0.82 -9.12
N PHE A 123 21.66 0.05 -9.33
CA PHE A 123 21.78 -1.39 -9.51
C PHE A 123 22.29 -1.71 -10.92
N ASP A 124 22.79 -2.92 -11.13
CA ASP A 124 23.34 -3.37 -12.42
C ASP A 124 22.31 -3.26 -13.56
N GLY A 125 21.01 -3.43 -13.26
CA GLY A 125 19.91 -3.23 -14.21
C GLY A 125 19.56 -1.77 -14.52
N GLY A 126 20.32 -0.80 -14.00
CA GLY A 126 20.20 0.62 -14.31
C GLY A 126 19.24 1.42 -13.42
N SER A 127 18.45 0.78 -12.56
CA SER A 127 17.58 1.48 -11.61
C SER A 127 18.39 2.20 -10.53
N PHE A 128 17.93 3.40 -10.13
CA PHE A 128 18.48 4.10 -8.98
C PHE A 128 18.31 3.29 -7.71
N LYS A 129 19.37 3.18 -6.90
CA LYS A 129 19.30 2.60 -5.55
C LYS A 129 18.59 3.54 -4.58
N PHE A 130 18.90 4.84 -4.69
CA PHE A 130 18.45 5.87 -3.75
C PHE A 130 17.95 7.13 -4.49
N PRO A 131 16.88 7.03 -5.30
CA PRO A 131 16.36 8.19 -6.03
C PRO A 131 15.87 9.25 -5.04
N ILE A 132 16.35 10.49 -5.17
CA ILE A 132 15.98 11.60 -4.29
C ILE A 132 14.61 12.15 -4.71
N GLY A 133 13.70 12.36 -3.75
CA GLY A 133 12.36 12.88 -4.03
C GLY A 133 11.31 12.61 -2.95
N GLY A 134 10.03 12.66 -3.35
CA GLY A 134 8.89 12.29 -2.51
C GLY A 134 8.53 13.30 -1.41
N THR A 135 8.93 14.56 -1.56
CA THR A 135 8.53 15.71 -0.72
C THR A 135 7.51 16.58 -1.45
N GLY A 136 6.81 17.46 -0.72
CA GLY A 136 5.90 18.44 -1.32
C GLY A 136 4.79 17.83 -2.17
N ALA A 137 4.32 18.61 -3.15
CA ALA A 137 3.20 18.25 -4.01
C ALA A 137 3.63 17.44 -5.24
N GLY A 138 4.25 16.28 -4.99
CA GLY A 138 4.54 15.27 -6.01
C GLY A 138 3.82 13.96 -5.72
N VAL A 139 4.30 12.89 -6.35
CA VAL A 139 4.03 11.51 -5.94
C VAL A 139 5.09 11.10 -4.91
N THR A 140 4.69 10.28 -3.97
CA THR A 140 5.61 9.65 -3.02
C THR A 140 5.42 8.14 -3.10
N ASN A 141 6.19 7.40 -2.32
CA ASN A 141 6.24 5.96 -2.41
C ASN A 141 4.87 5.30 -2.15
N ILE A 142 4.69 4.09 -2.69
CA ILE A 142 3.46 3.31 -2.65
C ILE A 142 3.51 2.38 -1.43
N VAL A 143 2.62 2.60 -0.48
CA VAL A 143 2.40 1.63 0.62
C VAL A 143 1.78 0.38 0.00
N HIS A 144 2.40 -0.78 0.22
CA HIS A 144 1.98 -2.02 -0.41
C HIS A 144 2.20 -3.25 0.48
N THR A 145 1.61 -4.37 0.06
CA THR A 145 1.52 -5.62 0.82
C THR A 145 2.57 -6.65 0.40
N GLN A 146 2.33 -7.91 0.74
CA GLN A 146 3.21 -9.03 0.41
C GLN A 146 3.07 -9.53 -1.04
N GLY A 147 1.86 -9.57 -1.59
CA GLY A 147 1.62 -10.16 -2.91
C GLY A 147 2.04 -11.63 -2.98
N TRP A 148 2.52 -12.04 -4.16
CA TRP A 148 2.94 -13.42 -4.43
C TRP A 148 4.26 -13.80 -3.74
N ILE A 149 4.94 -12.83 -3.12
CA ILE A 149 6.21 -13.07 -2.43
C ILE A 149 6.02 -13.86 -1.13
N HIS A 150 4.86 -13.72 -0.45
CA HIS A 150 4.70 -14.34 0.87
C HIS A 150 3.26 -14.66 1.30
N CYS A 151 2.24 -14.00 0.74
CA CYS A 151 0.87 -14.21 1.20
C CYS A 151 0.22 -15.40 0.49
N HIS A 152 -0.68 -16.10 1.16
CA HIS A 152 -1.46 -17.21 0.59
C HIS A 152 -2.84 -16.77 0.05
N THR A 153 -3.34 -15.58 0.41
CA THR A 153 -4.62 -15.03 -0.10
C THR A 153 -4.53 -13.92 -1.17
N PRO A 154 -3.42 -13.73 -1.93
CA PRO A 154 -3.37 -12.65 -2.91
C PRO A 154 -4.17 -12.97 -4.18
N ALA A 155 -4.84 -11.96 -4.72
CA ALA A 155 -5.42 -11.95 -6.07
C ALA A 155 -4.50 -11.24 -7.09
N THR A 156 -3.42 -10.61 -6.63
CA THR A 156 -2.40 -9.97 -7.49
C THR A 156 -1.08 -9.86 -6.73
N ASP A 157 0.02 -9.60 -7.44
CA ASP A 157 1.28 -9.30 -6.80
C ASP A 157 1.28 -7.91 -6.15
N ALA A 158 2.27 -7.63 -5.30
CA ALA A 158 2.48 -6.30 -4.73
C ALA A 158 3.71 -5.61 -5.30
N SER A 159 4.89 -6.24 -5.20
CA SER A 159 6.14 -5.59 -5.58
C SER A 159 6.23 -5.30 -7.08
N GLY A 160 5.73 -6.19 -7.95
CA GLY A 160 5.68 -6.02 -9.40
C GLY A 160 4.83 -4.81 -9.82
N PRO A 161 3.52 -4.76 -9.49
CA PRO A 161 2.67 -3.62 -9.84
C PRO A 161 3.15 -2.30 -9.24
N VAL A 162 3.72 -2.31 -8.01
CA VAL A 162 4.33 -1.11 -7.42
C VAL A 162 5.51 -0.63 -8.25
N LYS A 163 6.41 -1.54 -8.65
CA LYS A 163 7.56 -1.19 -9.50
C LYS A 163 7.07 -0.61 -10.82
N ALA A 164 6.11 -1.25 -11.48
CA ALA A 164 5.57 -0.76 -12.75
C ALA A 164 4.91 0.62 -12.62
N THR A 165 4.11 0.82 -11.56
CA THR A 165 3.43 2.10 -11.30
C THR A 165 4.42 3.22 -10.96
N MET A 166 5.41 2.94 -10.11
CA MET A 166 6.44 3.94 -9.77
C MET A 166 7.32 4.29 -10.96
N ASP A 167 7.53 3.38 -11.92
CA ASP A 167 8.29 3.69 -13.14
C ASP A 167 7.55 4.70 -14.02
N VAL A 168 6.23 4.60 -14.15
CA VAL A 168 5.44 5.57 -14.93
C VAL A 168 5.15 6.89 -14.19
N LEU A 169 5.29 6.90 -12.86
CA LEU A 169 5.12 8.08 -11.99
C LEU A 169 6.47 8.62 -11.46
N PHE A 170 7.59 8.18 -12.03
CA PHE A 170 8.91 8.48 -11.46
C PHE A 170 9.25 9.97 -11.51
N ASP A 171 8.87 10.66 -12.59
CA ASP A 171 9.07 12.10 -12.72
C ASP A 171 8.31 12.86 -11.62
N ASP A 172 7.10 12.44 -11.30
CA ASP A 172 6.32 13.03 -10.20
C ASP A 172 6.90 12.72 -8.82
N PHE A 173 7.69 11.66 -8.68
CA PHE A 173 8.44 11.40 -7.46
C PHE A 173 9.60 12.39 -7.29
N GLN A 174 10.24 12.80 -8.38
CA GLN A 174 11.38 13.72 -8.39
C GLN A 174 10.99 15.20 -8.53
N ASP A 175 9.70 15.51 -8.59
CA ASP A 175 9.17 16.86 -8.76
C ASP A 175 8.04 17.17 -7.76
N MET A 176 7.60 18.43 -7.70
CA MET A 176 6.54 18.95 -6.84
C MET A 176 5.49 19.73 -7.64
N ARG A 177 5.18 19.26 -8.86
CA ARG A 177 4.28 19.93 -9.82
C ARG A 177 2.79 19.71 -9.60
N LEU A 178 2.38 18.75 -8.77
CA LEU A 178 0.98 18.41 -8.59
C LEU A 178 0.24 19.46 -7.74
N PRO A 179 -1.11 19.54 -7.84
CA PRO A 179 -1.91 20.46 -7.04
C PRO A 179 -1.77 20.24 -5.52
N ALA A 180 -1.65 18.99 -5.11
CA ALA A 180 -1.36 18.54 -3.75
C ALA A 180 -0.62 17.20 -3.79
N GLN A 181 0.02 16.82 -2.69
CA GLN A 181 0.75 15.55 -2.59
C GLN A 181 -0.18 14.35 -2.83
N LEU A 182 0.18 13.51 -3.80
CA LEU A 182 -0.60 12.34 -4.21
C LEU A 182 -0.08 11.07 -3.52
N ARG A 183 -1.00 10.32 -2.91
CA ARG A 183 -0.72 9.03 -2.26
C ARG A 183 -1.35 7.90 -3.06
N VAL A 184 -0.51 7.03 -3.59
CA VAL A 184 -0.92 5.74 -4.17
C VAL A 184 -0.71 4.63 -3.14
N SER A 185 -1.63 3.68 -3.00
CA SER A 185 -1.41 2.49 -2.17
C SER A 185 -1.90 1.23 -2.87
N LEU A 186 -1.32 0.07 -2.53
CA LEU A 186 -1.69 -1.22 -3.10
C LEU A 186 -2.00 -2.24 -2.00
N ALA A 187 -3.04 -3.05 -2.21
CA ALA A 187 -3.25 -4.28 -1.46
C ALA A 187 -3.52 -5.43 -2.41
N CYS A 188 -2.89 -6.58 -2.15
CA CYS A 188 -2.99 -7.76 -3.00
C CYS A 188 -4.33 -8.51 -2.88
N CYS A 189 -5.16 -8.19 -1.88
CA CYS A 189 -6.52 -8.68 -1.71
C CYS A 189 -7.34 -7.70 -0.85
N LEU A 190 -8.63 -7.95 -0.71
CA LEU A 190 -9.56 -7.05 -0.02
C LEU A 190 -9.44 -7.00 1.51
N ASN A 191 -8.54 -7.78 2.11
CA ASN A 191 -8.11 -7.51 3.49
C ASN A 191 -7.46 -6.12 3.59
N MET A 192 -7.03 -5.54 2.47
CA MET A 192 -6.61 -4.14 2.34
C MET A 192 -5.50 -3.72 3.33
N CYS A 193 -4.59 -4.64 3.66
CA CYS A 193 -3.52 -4.39 4.63
C CYS A 193 -2.68 -3.16 4.22
N GLY A 194 -2.83 -2.04 4.93
CA GLY A 194 -2.22 -0.76 4.57
C GLY A 194 -3.27 0.33 4.40
N ALA A 195 -3.22 1.03 3.26
CA ALA A 195 -3.91 2.31 3.10
C ALA A 195 -4.79 2.42 1.84
N VAL A 196 -5.15 1.30 1.20
CA VAL A 196 -5.97 1.28 -0.03
C VAL A 196 -7.28 2.05 0.14
N HIS A 197 -8.00 1.80 1.24
CA HIS A 197 -9.29 2.41 1.52
C HIS A 197 -9.22 3.93 1.78
N CYS A 198 -8.06 4.54 1.94
CA CYS A 198 -7.90 5.95 2.32
C CYS A 198 -6.81 6.71 1.52
N SER A 199 -6.49 6.24 0.32
CA SER A 199 -5.48 6.85 -0.58
C SER A 199 -6.11 7.59 -1.75
N ASP A 200 -5.38 8.56 -2.32
CA ASP A 200 -5.84 9.34 -3.48
C ASP A 200 -6.07 8.44 -4.69
N ILE A 201 -5.20 7.46 -4.89
CA ILE A 201 -5.33 6.36 -5.85
C ILE A 201 -5.01 5.06 -5.11
N ALA A 202 -5.76 4.00 -5.36
CA ALA A 202 -5.51 2.71 -4.77
C ALA A 202 -5.68 1.55 -5.76
N ILE A 203 -4.78 0.58 -5.63
CA ILE A 203 -4.71 -0.64 -6.44
C ILE A 203 -5.13 -1.79 -5.53
N LEU A 204 -6.17 -2.52 -5.90
CA LEU A 204 -6.74 -3.58 -5.08
C LEU A 204 -6.81 -4.89 -5.86
N GLY A 205 -6.13 -5.94 -5.39
CA GLY A 205 -6.32 -7.29 -5.90
C GLY A 205 -7.75 -7.78 -5.67
N TYR A 206 -8.36 -8.36 -6.69
CA TYR A 206 -9.76 -8.76 -6.68
C TYR A 206 -9.98 -10.10 -7.38
N HIS A 207 -10.74 -10.99 -6.76
CA HIS A 207 -11.17 -12.28 -7.33
C HIS A 207 -12.51 -12.14 -8.05
N ARG A 208 -12.79 -13.01 -9.02
CA ARG A 208 -14.10 -13.04 -9.74
C ARG A 208 -14.75 -14.42 -9.82
N LYS A 209 -14.23 -15.39 -9.08
CA LYS A 209 -14.76 -16.76 -9.04
C LYS A 209 -15.03 -17.19 -7.59
N PRO A 210 -16.12 -17.94 -7.32
CA PRO A 210 -16.35 -18.53 -6.01
C PRO A 210 -15.22 -19.50 -5.61
N PRO A 211 -15.06 -19.80 -4.30
CA PRO A 211 -14.09 -20.79 -3.86
C PRO A 211 -14.40 -22.19 -4.37
N ILE A 212 -13.35 -22.95 -4.66
CA ILE A 212 -13.39 -24.39 -4.91
C ILE A 212 -13.42 -25.08 -3.55
N LEU A 213 -14.27 -26.09 -3.41
CA LEU A 213 -14.48 -26.79 -2.14
C LEU A 213 -13.75 -28.13 -2.15
N ASP A 214 -12.74 -28.26 -1.29
CA ASP A 214 -12.11 -29.55 -1.02
C ASP A 214 -12.89 -30.29 0.07
N HIS A 215 -13.96 -30.95 -0.33
CA HIS A 215 -14.89 -31.63 0.57
C HIS A 215 -14.23 -32.75 1.39
N GLU A 216 -13.18 -33.39 0.88
CA GLU A 216 -12.50 -34.50 1.56
C GLU A 216 -11.77 -34.04 2.83
N TYR A 217 -11.25 -32.81 2.82
CA TYR A 217 -10.45 -32.26 3.92
C TYR A 217 -11.15 -31.16 4.73
N LEU A 218 -12.30 -30.65 4.27
CA LEU A 218 -12.95 -29.48 4.88
C LEU A 218 -13.22 -29.65 6.38
N ASP A 219 -13.91 -30.72 6.80
CA ASP A 219 -14.20 -30.96 8.24
C ASP A 219 -12.95 -31.36 9.05
N LYS A 220 -11.89 -31.82 8.37
CA LYS A 220 -10.62 -32.21 9.01
C LYS A 220 -9.75 -31.00 9.32
N MET A 221 -9.83 -29.95 8.49
CA MET A 221 -8.93 -28.80 8.51
C MET A 221 -9.61 -27.49 8.90
N CYS A 222 -10.93 -27.44 8.90
CA CYS A 222 -11.69 -26.22 9.11
C CYS A 222 -12.71 -26.34 10.23
N GLU A 223 -12.79 -25.32 11.07
CA GLU A 223 -13.93 -25.11 11.94
C GLU A 223 -15.10 -24.55 11.12
N ILE A 224 -15.99 -25.43 10.63
CA ILE A 224 -17.12 -25.08 9.75
C ILE A 224 -17.90 -23.82 10.20
N PRO A 225 -18.24 -23.64 11.49
CA PRO A 225 -18.91 -22.41 11.95
C PRO A 225 -18.15 -21.12 11.65
N LEU A 226 -16.80 -21.14 11.71
CA LEU A 226 -15.97 -19.98 11.37
C LEU A 226 -16.06 -19.67 9.88
N ALA A 227 -15.98 -20.67 9.01
CA ALA A 227 -16.12 -20.48 7.57
C ALA A 227 -17.49 -19.88 7.19
N ILE A 228 -18.56 -20.34 7.84
CA ILE A 228 -19.92 -19.80 7.64
C ILE A 228 -19.99 -18.33 8.10
N ALA A 229 -19.56 -18.05 9.34
CA ALA A 229 -19.61 -16.72 9.94
C ALA A 229 -18.72 -15.70 9.21
N ALA A 230 -17.66 -16.16 8.54
CA ALA A 230 -16.76 -15.33 7.75
C ALA A 230 -17.42 -14.70 6.52
N CYS A 231 -18.57 -15.21 6.05
CA CYS A 231 -19.19 -14.75 4.81
C CYS A 231 -20.07 -13.49 5.04
N PRO A 232 -19.67 -12.31 4.52
CA PRO A 232 -20.43 -11.08 4.77
C PRO A 232 -21.78 -11.02 4.04
N THR A 233 -21.97 -11.84 3.00
CA THR A 233 -23.19 -11.95 2.18
C THR A 233 -24.03 -13.18 2.50
N ALA A 234 -23.64 -13.97 3.52
CA ALA A 234 -24.32 -15.21 3.92
C ALA A 234 -24.56 -16.19 2.74
N ALA A 235 -23.54 -16.37 1.89
CA ALA A 235 -23.54 -17.30 0.77
C ALA A 235 -23.24 -18.76 1.18
N ILE A 236 -22.68 -18.97 2.38
CA ILE A 236 -22.20 -20.26 2.88
C ILE A 236 -23.21 -20.85 3.86
N LYS A 237 -23.53 -22.13 3.71
CA LYS A 237 -24.39 -22.89 4.63
C LYS A 237 -23.79 -24.27 4.93
N PRO A 238 -24.10 -24.89 6.09
CA PRO A 238 -23.67 -26.25 6.37
C PRO A 238 -24.30 -27.22 5.36
N SER A 239 -23.57 -28.28 5.02
CA SER A 239 -23.99 -29.33 4.10
C SER A 239 -23.43 -30.69 4.53
N LYS A 240 -23.99 -31.76 3.96
CA LYS A 240 -23.37 -33.10 3.94
C LYS A 240 -23.10 -33.47 2.49
N VAL A 241 -21.93 -34.02 2.21
CA VAL A 241 -21.49 -34.39 0.86
C VAL A 241 -21.07 -35.85 0.87
N GLU A 242 -21.56 -36.61 -0.10
CA GLU A 242 -21.11 -37.97 -0.37
C GLU A 242 -19.85 -37.92 -1.24
N LEU A 243 -18.75 -38.47 -0.74
CA LEU A 243 -17.48 -38.53 -1.46
C LEU A 243 -17.47 -39.69 -2.46
N PRO A 244 -16.57 -39.69 -3.46
CA PRO A 244 -16.38 -40.83 -4.35
C PRO A 244 -16.04 -42.15 -3.64
N SER A 245 -15.54 -42.09 -2.39
CA SER A 245 -15.31 -43.27 -1.55
C SER A 245 -16.59 -43.93 -1.02
N GLY A 246 -17.74 -43.26 -1.13
CA GLY A 246 -19.02 -43.65 -0.52
C GLY A 246 -19.24 -43.09 0.88
N ASP A 247 -18.26 -42.37 1.45
CA ASP A 247 -18.40 -41.76 2.77
C ASP A 247 -19.20 -40.45 2.70
N THR A 248 -20.12 -40.26 3.64
CA THR A 248 -20.80 -38.97 3.82
C THR A 248 -20.05 -38.13 4.85
N VAL A 249 -19.51 -36.99 4.41
CA VAL A 249 -18.77 -36.05 5.25
C VAL A 249 -19.57 -34.79 5.53
N LYS A 250 -19.29 -34.15 6.68
CA LYS A 250 -19.76 -32.77 6.94
C LYS A 250 -18.98 -31.82 6.06
N SER A 251 -19.67 -30.82 5.50
CA SER A 251 -19.03 -29.83 4.64
C SER A 251 -19.85 -28.54 4.60
N VAL A 252 -19.59 -27.70 3.62
CA VAL A 252 -20.38 -26.50 3.31
C VAL A 252 -20.88 -26.54 1.87
N ALA A 253 -21.93 -25.78 1.61
CA ALA A 253 -22.37 -25.44 0.26
C ALA A 253 -22.32 -23.91 0.09
N VAL A 254 -21.87 -23.47 -1.08
CA VAL A 254 -21.80 -22.05 -1.46
C VAL A 254 -22.88 -21.75 -2.51
N LYS A 255 -23.72 -20.75 -2.25
CA LYS A 255 -24.64 -20.19 -3.26
C LYS A 255 -23.87 -19.18 -4.09
N ASN A 256 -23.48 -19.55 -5.31
CA ASN A 256 -22.61 -18.73 -6.17
C ASN A 256 -23.21 -17.35 -6.46
N GLU A 257 -24.53 -17.26 -6.59
CA GLU A 257 -25.26 -16.02 -6.88
C GLU A 257 -25.21 -15.00 -5.73
N ARG A 258 -24.84 -15.44 -4.51
CA ARG A 258 -24.60 -14.56 -3.35
C ARG A 258 -23.12 -14.34 -3.06
N CYS A 259 -22.24 -15.09 -3.71
CA CYS A 259 -20.80 -14.98 -3.49
C CYS A 259 -20.27 -13.75 -4.24
N MET A 260 -19.53 -12.89 -3.54
CA MET A 260 -18.81 -11.76 -4.12
C MET A 260 -17.29 -11.93 -4.06
N PHE A 261 -16.84 -13.18 -3.92
CA PHE A 261 -15.43 -13.58 -4.10
C PHE A 261 -14.44 -12.95 -3.11
N CYS A 262 -14.90 -12.56 -1.92
CA CYS A 262 -14.02 -11.90 -0.95
C CYS A 262 -12.85 -12.72 -0.41
N GLY A 263 -12.89 -14.04 -0.57
CA GLY A 263 -11.87 -14.94 -0.03
C GLY A 263 -11.82 -15.05 1.49
N ASN A 264 -12.67 -14.34 2.26
CA ASN A 264 -12.59 -14.40 3.72
C ASN A 264 -12.87 -15.80 4.30
N CYS A 265 -13.69 -16.60 3.60
CA CYS A 265 -13.88 -18.00 3.94
C CYS A 265 -12.60 -18.84 3.76
N TYR A 266 -11.76 -18.53 2.78
CA TYR A 266 -10.46 -19.17 2.59
C TYR A 266 -9.48 -18.82 3.72
N THR A 267 -9.48 -17.55 4.16
CA THR A 267 -8.70 -17.13 5.34
C THR A 267 -9.01 -17.99 6.57
N MET A 268 -10.29 -18.37 6.76
CA MET A 268 -10.74 -19.18 7.89
C MET A 268 -10.71 -20.69 7.62
N CYS A 269 -10.60 -21.12 6.36
CA CYS A 269 -10.68 -22.52 5.97
C CYS A 269 -9.78 -22.81 4.76
N PRO A 270 -8.65 -23.53 4.94
CA PRO A 270 -7.73 -23.83 3.84
C PRO A 270 -8.34 -24.68 2.73
N SER A 271 -9.48 -25.34 2.96
CA SER A 271 -10.19 -26.17 1.98
C SER A 271 -11.18 -25.39 1.11
N MET A 272 -11.10 -24.05 1.10
CA MET A 272 -11.90 -23.15 0.26
C MET A 272 -11.06 -22.19 -0.62
N PRO A 273 -9.99 -22.65 -1.33
CA PRO A 273 -9.17 -21.78 -2.17
C PRO A 273 -9.99 -21.18 -3.33
N LEU A 274 -9.61 -19.98 -3.77
CA LEU A 274 -10.33 -19.26 -4.83
C LEU A 274 -9.45 -18.50 -5.83
N SER A 275 -8.13 -18.55 -5.68
CA SER A 275 -7.21 -17.89 -6.62
C SER A 275 -7.35 -18.48 -8.01
N ASP A 276 -7.36 -17.62 -9.03
CA ASP A 276 -7.53 -18.03 -10.42
C ASP A 276 -6.79 -17.07 -11.36
N ASP A 277 -6.03 -17.60 -12.31
CA ASP A 277 -5.16 -16.85 -13.21
C ASP A 277 -5.90 -15.87 -14.14
N VAL A 278 -7.13 -16.21 -14.55
CA VAL A 278 -7.98 -15.39 -15.43
C VAL A 278 -9.02 -14.59 -14.63
N GLY A 279 -9.52 -15.18 -13.56
CA GLY A 279 -10.52 -14.60 -12.67
C GLY A 279 -9.97 -13.44 -11.87
N ASP A 280 -8.72 -13.54 -11.43
CA ASP A 280 -8.09 -12.56 -10.56
C ASP A 280 -7.50 -11.38 -11.33
N GLY A 281 -7.54 -10.21 -10.70
CA GLY A 281 -7.06 -8.97 -11.29
C GLY A 281 -7.04 -7.84 -10.29
N ILE A 282 -7.21 -6.62 -10.81
CA ILE A 282 -7.08 -5.37 -10.08
C ILE A 282 -8.35 -4.53 -10.22
N VAL A 283 -8.81 -4.01 -9.10
CA VAL A 283 -9.75 -2.89 -8.96
C VAL A 283 -8.95 -1.60 -8.76
N LEU A 284 -9.36 -0.50 -9.41
CA LEU A 284 -8.83 0.82 -9.11
C LEU A 284 -9.84 1.65 -8.32
N MET A 285 -9.34 2.29 -7.27
CA MET A 285 -10.11 3.21 -6.42
C MET A 285 -9.42 4.58 -6.35
N VAL A 286 -10.19 5.65 -6.11
CA VAL A 286 -9.64 7.01 -5.99
C VAL A 286 -10.34 7.86 -4.93
N GLY A 287 -9.71 8.97 -4.55
CA GLY A 287 -10.34 10.05 -3.79
C GLY A 287 -10.29 9.91 -2.26
N GLY A 288 -9.57 8.91 -1.75
CA GLY A 288 -9.37 8.75 -0.32
C GLY A 288 -8.34 9.71 0.25
N LYS A 289 -8.47 10.05 1.54
CA LYS A 289 -7.43 10.73 2.31
C LYS A 289 -7.62 10.55 3.81
N VAL A 290 -6.53 10.69 4.56
CA VAL A 290 -6.53 10.64 6.04
C VAL A 290 -6.36 12.01 6.71
N SER A 291 -5.86 13.02 6.00
CA SER A 291 -5.60 14.34 6.58
C SER A 291 -6.89 15.15 6.75
N ASN A 292 -7.01 15.87 7.86
CA ASN A 292 -8.11 16.80 8.16
C ASN A 292 -7.95 18.20 7.51
N ARG A 293 -6.97 18.38 6.61
CA ARG A 293 -6.73 19.68 5.97
C ARG A 293 -7.91 20.03 5.05
N ILE A 294 -8.56 21.16 5.31
CA ILE A 294 -9.71 21.72 4.58
C ILE A 294 -10.98 20.84 4.66
N SER A 295 -10.98 19.65 4.04
CA SER A 295 -12.08 18.69 4.13
C SER A 295 -11.76 17.52 5.07
N MET A 296 -12.80 16.80 5.52
CA MET A 296 -12.66 15.62 6.39
C MET A 296 -11.94 14.45 5.68
N PRO A 297 -11.40 13.46 6.42
CA PRO A 297 -10.93 12.19 5.86
C PRO A 297 -12.01 11.52 4.99
N LYS A 298 -11.56 10.81 3.95
CA LYS A 298 -12.44 10.20 2.93
C LYS A 298 -12.00 8.78 2.62
N PHE A 299 -12.96 7.89 2.41
CA PHE A 299 -12.68 6.62 1.76
C PHE A 299 -12.40 6.82 0.27
N SER A 300 -11.48 6.03 -0.28
CA SER A 300 -11.38 5.85 -1.73
C SER A 300 -12.63 5.14 -2.28
N LYS A 301 -13.00 5.44 -3.52
CA LYS A 301 -14.19 4.91 -4.22
C LYS A 301 -13.76 4.16 -5.46
N VAL A 302 -14.41 3.04 -5.74
CA VAL A 302 -14.11 2.23 -6.94
C VAL A 302 -14.44 3.04 -8.19
N VAL A 303 -13.49 3.13 -9.11
CA VAL A 303 -13.67 3.81 -10.42
C VAL A 303 -13.34 2.92 -11.61
N VAL A 304 -12.61 1.82 -11.40
CA VAL A 304 -12.49 0.75 -12.40
C VAL A 304 -12.74 -0.57 -11.70
N ALA A 305 -13.78 -1.28 -12.13
CA ALA A 305 -14.25 -2.49 -11.48
C ALA A 305 -13.31 -3.69 -11.70
N PHE A 306 -12.61 -3.75 -12.84
CA PHE A 306 -11.68 -4.83 -13.11
C PHE A 306 -10.68 -4.49 -14.21
N ILE A 307 -9.42 -4.81 -13.96
CA ILE A 307 -8.31 -4.84 -14.91
C ILE A 307 -7.62 -6.19 -14.72
N PRO A 308 -7.35 -6.98 -15.79
CA PRO A 308 -6.68 -8.26 -15.63
C PRO A 308 -5.26 -8.10 -15.06
N ASN A 309 -4.77 -9.15 -14.40
CA ASN A 309 -3.35 -9.22 -14.09
C ASN A 309 -2.54 -9.39 -15.38
N GLU A 310 -1.57 -8.49 -15.62
CA GLU A 310 -0.70 -8.54 -16.80
C GLU A 310 0.79 -8.48 -16.39
N PRO A 311 1.30 -9.50 -15.66
CA PRO A 311 2.71 -9.53 -15.29
C PRO A 311 3.63 -9.51 -16.51
N PRO A 312 4.83 -8.91 -16.40
CA PRO A 312 5.42 -8.33 -15.20
C PRO A 312 5.17 -6.82 -15.03
N ARG A 313 4.32 -6.19 -15.87
CA ARG A 313 4.25 -4.72 -15.96
C ARG A 313 2.86 -4.09 -15.82
N TRP A 314 1.77 -4.85 -15.85
CA TRP A 314 0.40 -4.34 -15.65
C TRP A 314 0.09 -3.06 -16.47
N PRO A 315 0.36 -3.04 -17.79
CA PRO A 315 0.27 -1.84 -18.61
C PRO A 315 -1.10 -1.17 -18.51
N LYS A 316 -2.21 -1.91 -18.56
CA LYS A 316 -3.54 -1.30 -18.45
C LYS A 316 -3.77 -0.61 -17.11
N THR A 317 -3.27 -1.21 -16.02
CA THR A 317 -3.34 -0.60 -14.68
C THR A 317 -2.50 0.67 -14.62
N THR A 318 -1.25 0.63 -15.11
CA THR A 318 -0.36 1.78 -15.06
C THR A 318 -0.81 2.92 -15.97
N ASP A 319 -1.36 2.60 -17.15
CA ASP A 319 -1.88 3.59 -18.10
C ASP A 319 -3.10 4.31 -17.53
N ALA A 320 -4.04 3.57 -16.91
CA ALA A 320 -5.19 4.17 -16.23
C ALA A 320 -4.76 5.09 -15.08
N ILE A 321 -3.80 4.67 -14.25
CA ILE A 321 -3.26 5.50 -13.16
C ILE A 321 -2.60 6.76 -13.72
N LYS A 322 -1.75 6.62 -14.74
CA LYS A 322 -1.06 7.76 -15.37
C LYS A 322 -2.06 8.77 -15.92
N LYS A 323 -3.09 8.31 -16.64
CA LYS A 323 -4.17 9.16 -17.17
C LYS A 323 -4.87 9.92 -16.03
N ILE A 324 -5.25 9.25 -14.95
CA ILE A 324 -5.90 9.89 -13.78
C ILE A 324 -4.99 10.99 -13.21
N VAL A 325 -3.69 10.71 -13.03
CA VAL A 325 -2.72 11.67 -12.47
C VAL A 325 -2.54 12.88 -13.39
N GLU A 326 -2.41 12.66 -14.70
CA GLU A 326 -2.26 13.72 -15.70
C GLU A 326 -3.49 14.64 -15.71
N VAL A 327 -4.69 14.07 -15.82
CA VAL A 327 -5.94 14.82 -15.85
C VAL A 327 -6.15 15.59 -14.54
N TYR A 328 -5.93 14.94 -13.38
CA TYR A 328 -5.97 15.62 -12.08
C TYR A 328 -5.00 16.80 -12.02
N SER A 329 -3.76 16.62 -12.48
CA SER A 329 -2.74 17.67 -12.43
C SER A 329 -3.09 18.90 -13.26
N GLN A 330 -3.87 18.73 -14.33
CA GLN A 330 -4.29 19.81 -15.23
C GLN A 330 -5.58 20.51 -14.79
N ASN A 331 -6.44 19.84 -14.01
CA ASN A 331 -7.82 20.30 -13.76
C ASN A 331 -8.14 20.59 -12.29
N ALA A 332 -7.31 20.14 -11.35
CA ALA A 332 -7.50 20.40 -9.93
C ALA A 332 -6.83 21.72 -9.51
N ASN A 333 -7.49 22.43 -8.59
CA ASN A 333 -6.95 23.69 -8.06
C ASN A 333 -5.83 23.40 -7.07
N LYS A 334 -4.93 24.37 -6.86
CA LYS A 334 -3.87 24.28 -5.85
C LYS A 334 -4.46 23.86 -4.49
N TYR A 335 -3.83 22.88 -3.86
CA TYR A 335 -4.21 22.22 -2.60
C TYR A 335 -5.36 21.22 -2.66
N GLU A 336 -6.10 21.11 -3.77
CA GLU A 336 -7.12 20.07 -3.90
C GLU A 336 -6.47 18.70 -3.97
N ARG A 337 -6.97 17.76 -3.18
CA ARG A 337 -6.70 16.33 -3.30
C ARG A 337 -7.57 15.72 -4.41
N VAL A 338 -7.22 14.53 -4.89
CA VAL A 338 -7.99 13.84 -5.95
C VAL A 338 -9.47 13.72 -5.60
N GLY A 339 -9.79 13.41 -4.33
CA GLY A 339 -11.18 13.31 -3.88
C GLY A 339 -11.91 14.65 -3.78
N GLU A 340 -11.19 15.71 -3.41
CA GLU A 340 -11.75 17.06 -3.34
C GLU A 340 -12.03 17.60 -4.75
N TRP A 341 -11.13 17.32 -5.69
CA TRP A 341 -11.32 17.59 -7.11
C TRP A 341 -12.54 16.83 -7.65
N ALA A 342 -12.60 15.51 -7.48
CA ALA A 342 -13.69 14.67 -7.96
C ALA A 342 -15.06 15.12 -7.41
N GLU A 343 -15.15 15.42 -6.12
CA GLU A 343 -16.39 15.92 -5.50
C GLU A 343 -16.78 17.31 -6.01
N ARG A 344 -15.82 18.21 -6.23
CA ARG A 344 -16.09 19.55 -6.77
C ARG A 344 -16.62 19.48 -8.21
N ILE A 345 -16.01 18.66 -9.06
CA ILE A 345 -16.42 18.57 -10.47
C ILE A 345 -17.64 17.66 -10.67
N GLY A 346 -17.94 16.79 -9.71
CA GLY A 346 -18.96 15.75 -9.82
C GLY A 346 -18.39 14.50 -10.51
N TRP A 347 -18.79 13.32 -10.04
CA TRP A 347 -18.28 12.04 -10.54
C TRP A 347 -18.53 11.85 -12.04
N GLU A 348 -19.66 12.33 -12.58
CA GLU A 348 -19.93 12.29 -14.01
C GLU A 348 -18.81 12.93 -14.84
N ARG A 349 -18.30 14.10 -14.41
CA ARG A 349 -17.19 14.77 -15.09
C ARG A 349 -15.85 14.14 -14.81
N PHE A 350 -15.68 13.49 -13.66
CA PHE A 350 -14.48 12.71 -13.40
C PHE A 350 -14.33 11.56 -14.40
N PHE A 351 -15.41 10.79 -14.64
CA PHE A 351 -15.39 9.69 -15.62
C PHE A 351 -15.16 10.20 -17.04
N ASP A 352 -15.84 11.29 -17.44
CA ASP A 352 -15.63 11.91 -18.76
C ASP A 352 -14.17 12.35 -18.97
N LEU A 353 -13.61 13.13 -18.03
CA LEU A 353 -12.26 13.70 -18.18
C LEU A 353 -11.16 12.64 -18.08
N CYS A 354 -11.35 11.64 -17.24
CA CYS A 354 -10.38 10.54 -17.09
C CYS A 354 -10.54 9.48 -18.18
N GLU A 355 -11.57 9.57 -19.04
CA GLU A 355 -11.88 8.59 -20.09
C GLU A 355 -12.03 7.17 -19.51
N LEU A 356 -12.76 7.05 -18.41
CA LEU A 356 -13.02 5.78 -17.74
C LEU A 356 -14.46 5.34 -17.97
N ASP A 357 -14.65 4.04 -18.21
CA ASP A 357 -15.99 3.47 -18.34
C ASP A 357 -16.68 3.36 -16.99
N PHE A 358 -17.86 3.97 -16.86
CA PHE A 358 -18.76 3.73 -15.74
C PHE A 358 -19.58 2.46 -16.00
N THR A 359 -19.55 1.51 -15.06
CA THR A 359 -20.36 0.29 -15.14
C THR A 359 -21.20 0.11 -13.88
N HIS A 360 -22.23 -0.74 -13.94
CA HIS A 360 -23.08 -1.01 -12.78
C HIS A 360 -22.32 -1.58 -11.57
N HIS A 361 -21.14 -2.19 -11.77
CA HIS A 361 -20.28 -2.69 -10.70
C HIS A 361 -19.76 -1.60 -9.75
N LEU A 362 -19.86 -0.34 -10.15
CA LEU A 362 -19.43 0.82 -9.35
C LEU A 362 -20.54 1.33 -8.42
N ILE A 363 -21.77 0.86 -8.61
CA ILE A 363 -22.93 1.22 -7.79
C ILE A 363 -22.92 0.30 -6.58
N ASP A 364 -22.87 0.88 -5.38
CA ASP A 364 -22.87 0.09 -4.14
C ASP A 364 -24.19 -0.68 -4.00
N ASP A 365 -24.07 -1.93 -3.58
CA ASP A 365 -25.15 -2.88 -3.31
C ASP A 365 -24.99 -3.56 -1.93
N PHE A 366 -24.05 -3.09 -1.10
CA PHE A 366 -23.74 -3.72 0.17
C PHE A 366 -24.56 -3.18 1.35
N ARG A 367 -25.65 -3.89 1.65
CA ARG A 367 -26.57 -3.63 2.80
C ARG A 367 -27.25 -2.25 2.70
N ASP A 368 -27.90 -1.83 3.78
CA ASP A 368 -28.64 -0.56 3.83
C ASP A 368 -27.78 0.69 3.52
N PRO A 369 -26.48 0.77 3.91
CA PRO A 369 -25.67 1.95 3.61
C PRO A 369 -25.50 2.26 2.11
N ALA A 370 -25.65 1.25 1.24
CA ALA A 370 -25.59 1.42 -0.20
C ALA A 370 -26.55 2.51 -0.71
N TYR A 371 -27.73 2.63 -0.08
CA TYR A 371 -28.71 3.68 -0.39
C TYR A 371 -28.10 5.09 -0.36
N TYR A 372 -27.23 5.40 0.61
CA TYR A 372 -26.63 6.73 0.75
C TYR A 372 -25.55 7.02 -0.30
N THR A 373 -25.16 6.04 -1.11
CA THR A 373 -24.22 6.24 -2.22
C THR A 373 -24.92 6.67 -3.50
N TRP A 374 -26.22 6.42 -3.63
CA TRP A 374 -26.99 6.81 -4.81
C TRP A 374 -27.29 8.32 -4.79
N ARG A 375 -27.68 8.87 -5.93
CA ARG A 375 -28.02 10.31 -6.04
C ARG A 375 -29.51 10.53 -5.72
N GLN A 376 -29.82 11.01 -4.52
CA GLN A 376 -31.18 11.48 -4.17
C GLN A 376 -31.37 12.98 -4.44
N SER A 377 -30.95 13.42 -5.63
CA SER A 377 -31.02 14.83 -6.06
C SER A 377 -31.17 14.93 -7.57
N THR A 378 -31.88 15.96 -8.03
CA THR A 378 -32.01 16.29 -9.45
C THR A 378 -30.80 17.07 -9.99
N GLN A 379 -29.85 17.46 -9.14
CA GLN A 379 -28.64 18.15 -9.57
C GLN A 379 -27.67 17.15 -10.21
N PHE A 380 -27.47 17.22 -11.52
CA PHE A 380 -26.46 16.47 -12.28
C PHE A 380 -26.03 17.27 -13.52
N LYS A 381 -24.89 16.89 -14.11
CA LYS A 381 -24.42 17.43 -15.39
C LYS A 381 -24.73 16.43 -16.51
N PHE A 382 -25.17 16.96 -17.66
CA PHE A 382 -25.38 16.20 -18.89
C PHE A 382 -24.05 15.81 -19.54
#